data_AF-A0A2N2M7S2-F1
#
_entry.id   AF-A0A2N2M7S2-F1
#
_cell.length_a   1.000
_cell.length_b   1.000
_cell.length_c   1.000
_cell.angle_alpha   90.00
_cell.angle_beta   90.00
_cell.angle_gamma   90.00
#
_symmetry.space_group_name_H-M   'P 1'
#
loop_
_entity.id
_entity.type
_entity.pdbx_description
1 polymer ?
#
loop_
_entity_poly.entity_id
_entity_poly.type
_entity_poly.pdbx_seq_one_letter_code
_entity_poly.pdbx_strand_id
1 'polypeptide(L)' 'GIVDSWPAVVDDSAAANDWGWQPEYNQQRAFQEYLIPTIKARYANCND' A
#
# COMPACT_ATOMS: atom_id res chain seq x y z
N GLY A 1 12.24 -13.66 11.23
CA GLY A 1 12.64 -13.45 9.82
C GLY A 1 12.91 -11.97 9.59
N ILE A 2 13.47 -11.58 8.44
CA ILE A 2 13.81 -10.17 8.15
C ILE A 2 12.59 -9.24 8.27
N VAL A 3 11.39 -9.75 7.96
CA VAL A 3 10.11 -9.02 8.09
C VAL A 3 9.85 -8.55 9.53
N ASP A 4 10.22 -9.34 10.53
CA ASP A 4 9.97 -8.99 11.94
C ASP A 4 10.88 -7.86 12.43
N SER A 5 11.95 -7.54 11.68
CA SER A 5 12.88 -6.45 12.00
C SER A 5 12.54 -5.13 11.31
N TRP A 6 11.51 -5.10 10.46
CA TRP A 6 11.12 -3.88 9.77
C TRP A 6 10.34 -2.94 10.71
N PRO A 7 10.49 -1.62 10.53
CA PRO A 7 9.73 -0.65 11.30
C PRO A 7 8.23 -0.77 10.99
N ALA A 8 7.42 -0.90 12.05
CA ALA A 8 5.97 -0.99 11.93
C ALA A 8 5.31 0.34 11.51
N VAL A 9 6.02 1.46 11.71
CA VAL A 9 5.55 2.82 11.39
C VAL A 9 6.67 3.56 10.65
N VAL A 10 6.30 4.28 9.60
CA VAL A 10 7.20 5.16 8.85
C VAL A 10 6.86 6.60 9.23
N ASP A 11 7.87 7.38 9.63
CA ASP A 11 7.72 8.83 9.83
C ASP A 11 7.90 9.54 8.48
N ASP A 12 6.82 10.13 8.00
CA ASP A 12 6.71 10.86 6.74
C ASP A 12 6.68 12.39 6.94
N SER A 13 6.89 12.87 8.18
CA SER A 13 6.74 14.28 8.54
C SER A 13 7.68 15.22 7.78
N ALA A 14 8.91 14.78 7.48
CA ALA A 14 9.85 15.56 6.68
C ALA A 14 9.30 15.84 5.27
N ALA A 15 8.72 14.84 4.61
CA ALA A 15 8.13 14.99 3.29
C ALA A 15 6.85 15.85 3.31
N ALA A 16 6.04 15.68 4.34
CA ALA A 16 4.86 16.51 4.57
C ALA A 16 5.23 18.00 4.76
N ASN A 17 6.30 18.28 5.52
CA ASN A 17 6.73 19.64 5.81
C ASN A 17 7.45 20.31 4.64
N ASP A 18 8.33 19.58 3.96
CA ASP A 18 9.20 20.16 2.94
C ASP A 18 8.46 20.44 1.62
N TRP A 19 7.51 19.57 1.24
CA TRP A 19 6.83 19.66 -0.05
C TRP A 19 5.36 19.26 -0.02
N GLY A 20 4.75 19.24 1.17
CA GLY A 20 3.30 19.05 1.32
C GLY A 20 2.83 17.64 0.95
N TRP A 21 3.72 16.64 1.03
CA TRP A 21 3.36 15.28 0.66
C TRP A 21 2.18 14.77 1.49
N GLN A 22 1.22 14.15 0.80
CA GLN A 22 0.11 13.43 1.42
C GLN A 22 -0.15 12.14 0.64
N PRO A 23 -0.46 11.03 1.34
CA PRO A 23 -0.77 9.77 0.67
C PRO A 23 -2.08 9.86 -0.10
N GLU A 24 -2.05 9.50 -1.39
CA GLU A 24 -3.23 9.49 -2.26
C GLU A 24 -4.28 8.43 -1.81
N TYR A 25 -3.80 7.34 -1.23
CA TYR A 25 -4.61 6.24 -0.73
C TYR A 25 -4.39 6.07 0.77
N ASN A 26 -5.47 6.13 1.54
CA ASN A 26 -5.48 5.55 2.87
C ASN A 26 -5.56 4.01 2.77
N GLN A 27 -5.37 3.32 3.90
CA GLN A 27 -5.40 1.86 3.95
C GLN A 27 -6.65 1.27 3.30
N GLN A 28 -7.84 1.78 3.63
CA GLN A 28 -9.09 1.24 3.10
C GLN A 28 -9.15 1.34 1.57
N ARG A 29 -8.84 2.52 1.02
CA ARG A 29 -8.85 2.76 -0.42
C ARG A 29 -7.77 1.96 -1.13
N ALA A 30 -6.57 1.86 -0.56
CA ALA A 30 -5.49 1.05 -1.12
C ALA A 30 -5.92 -0.43 -1.28
N PHE A 31 -6.61 -0.99 -0.30
CA PHE A 31 -7.12 -2.36 -0.39
C PHE A 31 -8.26 -2.48 -1.41
N GLN A 32 -9.24 -1.58 -1.35
CA GLN A 32 -10.47 -1.68 -2.15
C GLN A 32 -10.27 -1.33 -3.62
N GLU A 33 -9.46 -0.32 -3.92
CA GLU A 33 -9.33 0.27 -5.26
C GLU A 33 -8.11 -0.27 -6.00
N TYR A 34 -7.02 -0.56 -5.29
CA TYR A 34 -5.76 -0.97 -5.92
C TYR A 34 -5.46 -2.46 -5.71
N LEU A 35 -5.29 -2.90 -4.46
CA LEU A 35 -4.71 -4.21 -4.17
C LEU A 35 -5.64 -5.38 -4.53
N ILE A 36 -6.87 -5.41 -3.99
CA ILE A 36 -7.80 -6.52 -4.19
C ILE A 36 -8.21 -6.68 -5.66
N PRO A 37 -8.62 -5.61 -6.38
CA PRO A 37 -9.00 -5.75 -7.79
C PRO A 37 -7.85 -6.25 -8.65
N THR A 38 -6.63 -5.75 -8.43
CA THR A 38 -5.44 -6.13 -9.20
C THR A 38 -5.07 -7.59 -8.98
N ILE A 39 -5.06 -8.06 -7.73
CA ILE A 39 -4.80 -9.47 -7.41
C ILE A 39 -5.87 -10.36 -8.03
N LYS A 40 -7.16 -10.01 -7.90
CA LYS A 40 -8.25 -10.78 -8.52
C LYS A 40 -8.06 -10.87 -10.03
N ALA A 41 -7.79 -9.76 -10.72
CA ALA A 41 -7.56 -9.76 -12.17
C ALA A 41 -6.35 -10.63 -12.56
N ARG A 42 -5.27 -10.62 -11.76
CA ARG A 42 -4.06 -11.40 -12.04
C ARG A 42 -4.26 -12.91 -11.95
N TYR A 43 -5.18 -13.37 -11.08
CA TYR A 43 -5.45 -14.80 -10.85
C TYR A 43 -6.80 -15.28 -11.42
N ALA A 44 -7.67 -14.40 -11.90
CA ALA A 44 -8.95 -14.76 -12.51
C ALA A 44 -8.82 -15.59 -13.80
N ASN A 45 -7.68 -15.52 -14.49
CA ASN A 45 -7.41 -16.31 -15.70
C ASN A 45 -6.75 -17.67 -15.42
N CYS A 46 -6.60 -18.07 -14.16
CA CYS A 46 -6.36 -19.48 -13.84
C CYS A 46 -7.71 -20.20 -13.82
N ASN A 47 -8.25 -20.46 -15.02
CA ASN A 47 -9.13 -21.61 -15.21
C ASN A 47 -8.23 -22.85 -15.10
N ASP A 48 -8.18 -23.43 -13.90
CA ASP A 48 -8.03 -24.88 -13.75
C ASP A 48 -9.44 -25.50 -13.70
#